data_AF-A0A2E5B8A4-F1
#
_entry.id   AF-A0A2E5B8A4-F1
#
_cell.length_a   1.000
_cell.length_b   1.000
_cell.length_c   1.000
_cell.angle_alpha   90.00
_cell.angle_beta   90.00
_cell.angle_gamma   90.00
#
_symmetry.space_group_name_H-M   'P 1'
#
loop_
_entity.id
_entity.type
_entity.pdbx_description
1 polymer ?
#
loop_
_entity_poly.entity_id
_entity_poly.type
_entity_poly.pdbx_seq_one_letter_code
_entity_poly.pdbx_strand_id
1 'polypeptide(L)'
;MASGIKGQNKPTAGTPDYSTTPLFTASATTTVILSACNQASSPDTIKICIAPGSDSATTGTINAGYYLEFDYSLDGNTAIERTGITMEASSRMWCGSGGGNVSFVAYGLES
;
A
#
# COMPACT_ATOMS: atom_id res chain seq x y z
N MET A 1 -9.26 -21.07 -6.88
CA MET A 1 -8.09 -20.77 -7.74
C MET A 1 -7.16 -19.90 -6.91
N ALA A 2 -5.89 -20.30 -6.77
CA ALA A 2 -4.95 -19.60 -5.89
C ALA A 2 -4.56 -18.26 -6.52
N SER A 3 -4.60 -17.18 -5.76
CA SER A 3 -3.99 -15.93 -6.18
C SER A 3 -3.18 -15.41 -5.01
N GLY A 4 -1.87 -15.55 -5.17
CA GLY A 4 -0.87 -15.36 -4.12
C GLY A 4 -0.49 -13.89 -3.94
N ILE A 5 0.81 -13.66 -3.76
CA ILE A 5 1.38 -12.33 -3.55
C ILE A 5 1.22 -11.49 -4.83
N LYS A 6 0.69 -10.28 -4.67
CA LYS A 6 0.51 -9.26 -5.71
C LYS A 6 1.64 -8.25 -5.72
N GLY A 7 2.16 -7.94 -4.55
CA GLY A 7 3.27 -7.01 -4.38
C GLY A 7 3.88 -7.15 -3.00
N GLN A 8 5.18 -6.92 -2.90
CA GLN A 8 5.89 -6.85 -1.64
C GLN A 8 6.97 -5.78 -1.71
N ASN A 9 7.07 -4.93 -0.69
CA ASN A 9 8.11 -3.91 -0.62
C ASN A 9 8.32 -3.43 0.83
N LYS A 10 9.56 -3.07 1.16
CA LYS A 10 9.88 -2.25 2.33
C LYS A 10 10.36 -0.89 1.80
N PRO A 11 9.46 0.11 1.67
CA PRO A 11 9.81 1.39 1.06
C PRO A 11 10.87 2.12 1.90
N THR A 12 11.62 3.00 1.25
CA THR A 12 12.45 3.97 1.95
C THR A 12 11.58 4.93 2.76
N ALA A 13 12.20 5.62 3.72
CA ALA A 13 11.53 6.63 4.54
C ALA A 13 10.80 7.68 3.68
N GLY A 14 9.54 7.98 4.02
CA GLY A 14 8.78 9.07 3.44
C GLY A 14 7.35 8.74 3.02
N THR A 15 6.73 9.73 2.37
CA THR A 15 5.37 9.65 1.83
C THR A 15 5.45 9.30 0.35
N PRO A 16 4.71 8.28 -0.14
CA PRO A 16 4.69 7.96 -1.56
C PRO A 16 4.03 9.09 -2.35
N ASP A 17 4.51 9.26 -3.57
CA ASP A 17 4.00 10.18 -4.57
C ASP A 17 3.69 9.41 -5.87
N TYR A 18 3.12 10.06 -6.90
CA TYR A 18 2.82 9.36 -8.16
C TYR A 18 4.08 8.85 -8.90
N SER A 19 5.26 9.39 -8.57
CA SER A 19 6.55 8.98 -9.12
C SER A 19 7.08 7.68 -8.48
N THR A 20 6.59 7.35 -7.29
CA THR A 20 6.93 6.14 -6.56
C THR A 20 6.36 4.92 -7.30
N THR A 21 7.13 3.84 -7.41
CA THR A 21 6.62 2.60 -8.01
C THR A 21 5.48 2.04 -7.14
N PRO A 22 4.27 1.78 -7.71
CA PRO A 22 3.18 1.16 -6.96
C PRO A 22 3.62 -0.19 -6.41
N LEU A 23 3.15 -0.52 -5.20
CA LEU A 23 3.31 -1.87 -4.64
C LEU A 23 2.61 -2.89 -5.54
N PHE A 24 1.44 -2.51 -6.07
CA PHE A 24 0.59 -3.34 -6.91
C PHE A 24 -0.27 -2.46 -7.83
N THR A 25 -0.42 -2.88 -9.08
CA THR A 25 -1.39 -2.32 -10.03
C THR A 25 -2.35 -3.43 -10.44
N ALA A 26 -3.64 -3.20 -10.23
CA ALA A 26 -4.67 -4.18 -10.58
C ALA A 26 -4.86 -4.27 -12.10
N SER A 27 -4.89 -5.48 -12.64
CA SER A 27 -5.21 -5.77 -14.05
C SER A 27 -6.70 -6.03 -14.27
N ALA A 28 -7.43 -6.40 -13.23
CA ALA A 28 -8.87 -6.63 -13.23
C ALA A 28 -9.49 -6.15 -11.90
N THR A 29 -10.83 -6.21 -11.80
CA THR A 29 -11.49 -5.95 -10.52
C THR A 29 -11.08 -7.04 -9.53
N THR A 30 -10.44 -6.64 -8.43
CA THR A 30 -9.72 -7.54 -7.53
C THR A 30 -10.00 -7.19 -6.09
N THR A 31 -9.92 -8.21 -5.22
CA THR A 31 -9.95 -8.02 -3.77
C THR A 31 -8.63 -8.45 -3.18
N VAL A 32 -7.98 -7.54 -2.46
CA VAL A 32 -6.69 -7.76 -1.81
C VAL A 32 -6.76 -7.55 -0.31
N ILE A 33 -5.84 -8.20 0.38
CA ILE A 33 -5.47 -7.96 1.77
C ILE A 33 -4.05 -7.38 1.73
N LEU A 34 -3.78 -6.42 2.60
CA LEU A 34 -2.46 -5.81 2.75
C LEU A 34 -1.98 -5.98 4.19
N SER A 35 -0.87 -6.70 4.37
CA SER A 35 -0.18 -6.76 5.66
C SER A 35 0.94 -5.72 5.70
N ALA A 36 1.08 -5.05 6.84
CA ALA A 36 2.17 -4.13 7.14
C ALA A 36 2.85 -4.57 8.45
N CYS A 37 4.16 -4.77 8.44
CA CYS A 37 4.93 -5.27 9.59
C CYS A 37 6.06 -4.30 9.91
N ASN A 38 6.03 -3.71 11.11
CA ASN A 38 7.10 -2.86 11.60
C ASN A 38 8.24 -3.74 12.13
N GLN A 39 9.37 -3.69 11.44
CA GLN A 39 10.55 -4.49 11.76
C GLN A 39 11.49 -3.81 12.76
N ALA A 40 11.17 -2.58 13.18
CA ALA A 40 11.91 -1.87 14.22
C ALA A 40 11.28 -2.07 15.60
N SER A 41 12.07 -1.84 16.64
CA SER A 41 11.61 -1.87 18.04
C SER A 41 10.89 -0.58 18.47
N SER A 42 10.91 0.46 17.65
CA SER A 42 10.23 1.73 17.87
C SER A 42 9.00 1.85 16.95
N PRO A 43 7.99 2.66 17.34
CA PRO A 43 6.90 3.01 16.44
C PRO A 43 7.39 3.67 15.15
N ASP A 44 6.69 3.39 14.05
CA ASP A 44 6.87 4.05 12.75
C ASP A 44 5.48 4.38 12.17
N THR A 45 5.39 5.42 11.34
CA THR A 45 4.13 5.77 10.69
C THR A 45 3.98 5.06 9.36
N ILE A 46 2.77 4.62 9.04
CA ILE A 46 2.46 4.02 7.74
C ILE A 46 1.53 4.92 6.93
N LYS A 47 1.62 4.76 5.62
CA LYS A 47 0.72 5.37 4.65
C LYS A 47 0.30 4.30 3.66
N ILE A 48 -0.99 4.17 3.43
CA ILE A 48 -1.54 3.20 2.47
C ILE A 48 -2.56 3.95 1.63
N CYS A 49 -2.38 3.96 0.31
CA CYS A 49 -3.30 4.64 -0.60
C CYS A 49 -3.55 3.85 -1.89
N ILE A 50 -4.70 4.13 -2.48
CA ILE A 50 -5.17 3.50 -3.72
C ILE A 50 -5.74 4.59 -4.62
N ALA A 51 -5.06 4.88 -5.73
CA ALA A 51 -5.63 5.74 -6.75
C ALA A 51 -6.48 4.91 -7.73
N PRO A 52 -7.66 5.40 -8.12
CA PRO A 52 -8.52 4.74 -9.10
C PRO A 52 -7.84 4.67 -10.45
N GLY A 53 -8.27 3.71 -11.29
CA GLY A 53 -7.72 3.53 -12.64
C GLY A 53 -7.97 4.73 -13.56
N SER A 54 -8.98 5.56 -13.23
CA SER A 54 -9.27 6.81 -13.95
C SER A 54 -8.31 7.95 -13.63
N ASP A 55 -7.50 7.83 -12.58
CA ASP A 55 -6.47 8.80 -12.27
C ASP A 55 -5.21 8.51 -13.08
N SER A 56 -4.86 9.45 -13.97
CA SER A 56 -3.73 9.34 -14.89
C SER A 56 -2.48 10.10 -14.43
N ALA A 57 -2.46 10.66 -13.21
CA ALA A 57 -1.29 11.36 -12.70
C ALA A 57 -0.08 10.42 -12.57
N THR A 58 1.08 10.91 -13.00
CA THR A 58 2.37 10.18 -13.00
C THR A 58 3.45 10.85 -12.17
N THR A 59 3.22 12.09 -11.71
CA THR A 59 4.13 12.85 -10.85
C THR A 59 3.35 13.69 -9.85
N GLY A 60 4.02 14.10 -8.77
CA GLY A 60 3.43 14.94 -7.73
C GLY A 60 2.72 14.14 -6.63
N THR A 61 2.13 14.88 -5.68
CA THR A 61 1.51 14.30 -4.48
C THR A 61 0.22 13.55 -4.82
N ILE A 62 0.09 12.33 -4.28
CA ILE A 62 -1.13 11.53 -4.38
C ILE A 62 -2.29 12.28 -3.70
N ASN A 63 -3.45 12.32 -4.35
CA ASN A 63 -4.65 12.97 -3.81
C ASN A 63 -4.99 12.44 -2.40
N ALA A 64 -5.22 13.35 -1.46
CA ALA A 64 -5.52 13.02 -0.07
C ALA A 64 -6.75 12.11 0.10
N GLY A 65 -7.72 12.16 -0.82
CA GLY A 65 -8.91 11.30 -0.80
C GLY A 65 -8.65 9.82 -1.07
N TYR A 66 -7.43 9.43 -1.47
CA TYR A 66 -7.08 8.06 -1.83
C TYR A 66 -6.42 7.26 -0.69
N TYR A 67 -6.16 7.88 0.46
CA TYR A 67 -5.51 7.20 1.58
C TYR A 67 -6.52 6.38 2.39
N LEU A 68 -6.18 5.11 2.62
CA LEU A 68 -6.81 4.25 3.62
C LEU A 68 -6.20 4.46 5.01
N GLU A 69 -4.90 4.75 5.05
CA GLU A 69 -4.15 5.10 6.25
C GLU A 69 -3.21 6.26 5.90
N PHE A 70 -3.13 7.29 6.74
CA PHE A 70 -2.22 8.43 6.57
C PHE A 70 -1.60 8.82 7.90
N ASP A 71 -0.27 8.65 8.02
CA ASP A 71 0.48 8.87 9.26
C ASP A 71 -0.07 8.07 10.46
N TYR A 72 -0.63 6.89 10.20
CA TYR A 72 -1.05 5.97 11.26
C TYR A 72 0.18 5.41 11.97
N SER A 73 0.25 5.53 13.30
CA SER A 73 1.35 4.99 14.09
C SER A 73 1.20 3.49 14.28
N LEU A 74 2.17 2.73 13.77
CA LEU A 74 2.29 1.30 13.97
C LEU A 74 3.40 1.03 14.99
N ASP A 75 3.05 0.43 16.12
CA ASP A 75 3.99 0.14 17.20
C ASP A 75 5.16 -0.76 16.74
N GLY A 76 6.29 -0.63 17.43
CA GLY A 76 7.47 -1.45 17.15
C GLY A 76 7.19 -2.94 17.36
N ASN A 77 7.78 -3.79 16.51
CA ASN A 77 7.59 -5.24 16.51
C ASN A 77 6.12 -5.69 16.37
N THR A 78 5.27 -4.87 15.74
CA THR A 78 3.86 -5.22 15.49
C THR A 78 3.55 -5.28 14.00
N ALA A 79 2.41 -5.88 13.68
CA ALA A 79 1.87 -5.92 12.33
C ALA A 79 0.38 -5.61 12.33
N ILE A 80 -0.11 -5.06 11.23
CA ILE A 80 -1.54 -4.91 10.95
C ILE A 80 -1.90 -5.56 9.62
N GLU A 81 -3.18 -5.84 9.45
CA GLU A 81 -3.75 -6.27 8.18
C GLU A 81 -4.93 -5.39 7.81
N ARG A 82 -4.91 -4.86 6.60
CA ARG A 82 -6.06 -4.22 5.96
C ARG A 82 -6.74 -5.23 5.07
N THR A 83 -7.96 -5.60 5.41
CA THR A 83 -8.76 -6.59 4.69
C THR A 83 -9.87 -5.92 3.86
N GLY A 84 -10.39 -6.63 2.86
CA GLY A 84 -11.55 -6.16 2.09
C GLY A 84 -11.26 -4.98 1.17
N ILE A 85 -9.99 -4.78 0.79
CA ILE A 85 -9.62 -3.75 -0.16
C ILE A 85 -10.09 -4.18 -1.54
N THR A 86 -11.02 -3.41 -2.12
CA THR A 86 -11.49 -3.62 -3.50
C THR A 86 -10.81 -2.61 -4.41
N MET A 87 -10.27 -3.10 -5.52
CA MET A 87 -9.61 -2.28 -6.54
C MET A 87 -10.23 -2.58 -7.89
N GLU A 88 -10.57 -1.55 -8.67
CA GLU A 88 -10.93 -1.74 -10.08
C GLU A 88 -9.68 -1.93 -10.95
N ALA A 89 -9.88 -2.35 -12.20
CA ALA A 89 -8.80 -2.45 -13.17
C ALA A 89 -8.04 -1.12 -13.29
N SER A 90 -6.72 -1.22 -13.46
CA SER A 90 -5.76 -0.11 -13.52
C SER A 90 -5.59 0.69 -12.23
N SER A 91 -6.30 0.35 -11.13
CA SER A 91 -6.05 0.97 -9.83
C SER A 91 -4.63 0.68 -9.36
N ARG A 92 -4.02 1.67 -8.71
CA ARG A 92 -2.62 1.62 -8.25
C ARG A 92 -2.58 1.75 -6.73
N MET A 93 -1.91 0.82 -6.06
CA MET A 93 -1.70 0.83 -4.61
C MET A 93 -0.28 1.26 -4.30
N TRP A 94 -0.12 2.20 -3.37
CA TRP A 94 1.17 2.56 -2.79
C TRP A 94 1.16 2.38 -1.29
N CYS A 95 2.36 2.16 -0.76
CA CYS A 95 2.62 2.10 0.67
C CYS A 95 3.84 2.96 1.01
N GLY A 96 3.78 3.62 2.17
CA GLY A 96 4.86 4.43 2.72
C GLY A 96 5.12 4.09 4.18
N SER A 97 6.36 4.32 4.61
CA SER A 97 6.82 4.15 5.99
C SER A 97 7.56 5.43 6.36
N GLY A 98 7.23 6.07 7.49
CA GLY A 98 7.85 7.31 7.92
C GLY A 98 9.36 7.19 8.05
N GLY A 99 9.84 6.15 8.72
CA GLY A 99 11.25 5.82 8.93
C GLY A 99 11.79 4.70 8.05
N GLY A 100 10.99 4.15 7.13
CA GLY A 100 11.41 3.03 6.27
C GLY A 100 11.54 1.69 6.99
N ASN A 101 10.91 1.52 8.16
CA ASN A 101 11.02 0.30 8.97
C ASN A 101 9.93 -0.74 8.68
N VAL A 102 8.88 -0.35 7.98
CA VAL A 102 7.70 -1.19 7.75
C VAL A 102 7.77 -1.88 6.39
N SER A 103 7.64 -3.21 6.38
CA SER A 103 7.45 -3.99 5.15
C SER A 103 5.97 -4.23 4.87
N PHE A 104 5.60 -4.19 3.59
CA PHE A 104 4.24 -4.36 3.11
C PHE A 104 4.15 -5.55 2.17
N VAL A 105 3.07 -6.32 2.27
CA VAL A 105 2.74 -7.42 1.36
C VAL A 105 1.26 -7.36 1.01
N ALA A 106 0.97 -7.19 -0.28
CA ALA A 106 -0.38 -7.32 -0.82
C ALA A 106 -0.59 -8.72 -1.38
N TYR A 107 -1.68 -9.37 -1.03
CA TYR A 107 -2.06 -10.70 -1.53
C TYR A 107 -3.57 -10.81 -1.67
N GLY A 108 -4.06 -11.62 -2.60
CA GLY A 108 -5.50 -11.73 -2.84
C GLY A 108 -5.84 -12.18 -4.25
N LEU A 109 -7.14 -12.20 -4.57
CA LEU A 109 -7.70 -12.79 -5.78
C LEU A 109 -7.90 -11.78 -6.90
N GLU A 110 -7.34 -12.09 -8.07
CA GLU A 110 -7.53 -11.34 -9.31
C GLU A 110 -7.97 -12.33 -10.39
N SER A 111 -9.03 -11.99 -11.12
CA SER A 111 -9.64 -12.83 -12.16
C SER A 111 -9.98 -12.01 -13.39
#